data_AF-A0A9P3JCX3-F1
#
_entry.id   AF-A0A9P3JCX3-F1
#
_cell.length_a   1.000
_cell.length_b   1.000
_cell.length_c   1.000
_cell.angle_alpha   90.00
_cell.angle_beta   90.00
_cell.angle_gamma   90.00
#
_symmetry.space_group_name_H-M   'P 1'
#
loop_
_entity.id
_entity.type
_entity.pdbx_description
1 polymer ?
#
loop_
_entity_poly.entity_id
_entity_poly.type
_entity_poly.pdbx_seq_one_letter_code
_entity_poly.pdbx_strand_id
1 'polypeptide(L)'
;MTIAECIVGDETGVIVFTARNEQVDVLKEGATVNLRNAKIDMFRGSMRLAVDKWGRVEPTEDASFRPKEDNNLSLVEYELVNVVDE
;
A
#
# COMPACT_ATOMS: atom_id res chain seq x y z
N MET A 1 18.16 3.05 8.80
CA MET A 1 16.81 3.23 8.24
C MET A 1 16.54 2.01 7.39
N THR A 2 15.62 1.15 7.81
CA THR A 2 15.27 -0.07 7.08
C THR A 2 14.07 0.23 6.20
N ILE A 3 14.11 -0.21 4.95
CA ILE A 3 13.02 -0.07 3.99
C ILE A 3 12.81 -1.44 3.37
N ALA A 4 11.55 -1.85 3.26
CA ALA A 4 11.14 -3.04 2.54
C ALA A 4 9.93 -2.71 1.67
N GLU A 5 9.81 -3.41 0.55
CA GLU A 5 8.62 -3.40 -0.27
C GLU A 5 7.87 -4.71 -0.01
N CYS A 6 6.56 -4.63 0.21
CA CYS A 6 5.69 -5.78 0.36
C CYS A 6 4.41 -5.59 -0.45
N ILE A 7 3.75 -6.68 -0.78
CA ILE A 7 2.42 -6.64 -1.40
C ILE A 7 1.39 -6.71 -0.28
N VAL A 8 0.45 -5.76 -0.29
CA VAL A 8 -0.71 -5.75 0.60
C VAL A 8 -1.97 -5.61 -0.25
N GLY A 9 -3.12 -6.06 0.25
CA GLY A 9 -4.35 -5.92 -0.49
C GLY A 9 -5.56 -6.46 0.24
N ASP A 10 -6.71 -6.26 -0.39
CA ASP A 10 -8.03 -6.67 0.06
C ASP A 10 -8.78 -7.39 -1.08
N GLU A 11 -10.07 -7.67 -0.91
CA GLU A 11 -10.90 -8.32 -1.91
C GLU A 11 -11.02 -7.56 -3.25
N THR A 12 -10.59 -6.29 -3.29
CA THR A 12 -10.68 -5.42 -4.47
C THR A 12 -9.39 -5.43 -5.29
N GLY A 13 -8.23 -5.58 -4.66
CA GLY A 13 -6.95 -5.62 -5.34
C GLY A 13 -5.76 -5.63 -4.40
N VAL A 14 -4.57 -5.58 -5.00
CA VAL A 14 -3.29 -5.52 -4.30
C VAL A 14 -2.47 -4.31 -4.75
N ILE A 15 -1.58 -3.84 -3.88
CA ILE A 15 -0.71 -2.70 -4.13
C ILE A 15 0.64 -2.90 -3.42
N VAL A 16 1.71 -2.38 -4.00
CA VAL A 16 3.02 -2.32 -3.35
C VAL A 16 2.96 -1.31 -2.21
N PHE A 17 3.26 -1.80 -1.01
CA PHE A 17 3.42 -0.99 0.19
C PHE A 17 4.90 -0.75 0.49
N THR A 18 5.25 0.50 0.79
CA THR A 18 6.62 0.85 1.22
C THR A 18 6.69 0.87 2.75
N ALA A 19 7.18 -0.23 3.35
CA ALA A 19 7.37 -0.36 4.79
C ALA A 19 8.69 0.27 5.23
N ARG A 20 8.66 0.99 6.35
CA ARG A 20 9.83 1.65 6.94
C ARG A 20 10.00 1.31 8.42
N ASN A 21 11.24 1.13 8.83
CA ASN A 21 11.64 0.90 10.22
C ASN A 21 10.80 -0.19 10.89
N GLU A 22 10.09 0.12 11.97
CA GLU A 22 9.29 -0.84 12.75
C GLU A 22 8.13 -1.46 11.95
N GLN A 23 7.67 -0.81 10.87
CA GLN A 23 6.63 -1.37 10.01
C GLN A 23 7.10 -2.67 9.32
N VAL A 24 8.40 -2.82 9.07
CA VAL A 24 8.99 -4.01 8.43
C VAL A 24 8.87 -5.24 9.32
N ASP A 25 8.81 -5.05 10.63
CA ASP A 25 8.66 -6.14 11.60
C ASP A 25 7.20 -6.59 11.72
N VAL A 26 6.25 -5.68 11.48
CA VAL A 26 4.80 -5.95 11.52
C VAL A 26 4.30 -6.56 10.20
N LEU A 27 4.79 -6.07 9.07
CA LEU A 27 4.36 -6.51 7.74
C LEU A 27 5.12 -7.76 7.30
N LYS A 28 4.71 -8.90 7.85
CA LYS A 28 5.19 -10.24 7.44
C LYS A 28 4.16 -10.93 6.55
N GLU A 29 4.62 -11.90 5.77
CA GLU A 29 3.73 -12.71 4.92
C GLU A 29 2.64 -13.38 5.76
N GLY A 30 1.40 -13.33 5.26
CA GLY A 30 0.22 -13.86 5.94
C GLY A 30 -0.33 -12.99 7.07
N ALA A 31 0.37 -11.93 7.49
CA ALA A 31 -0.15 -11.03 8.52
C ALA A 31 -1.28 -10.15 7.98
N THR A 32 -2.34 -9.98 8.77
CA THR A 32 -3.39 -9.00 8.51
C THR A 32 -3.12 -7.74 9.33
N VAL A 33 -3.22 -6.57 8.68
CA VAL A 33 -2.97 -5.28 9.33
C VAL A 33 -4.04 -4.26 8.95
N ASN A 34 -4.30 -3.32 9.87
CA ASN A 34 -5.06 -2.11 9.61
C ASN A 34 -4.10 -0.96 9.28
N LEU A 35 -4.29 -0.35 8.11
CA LEU A 35 -3.55 0.83 7.67
C LEU A 35 -4.42 2.06 7.86
N ARG A 36 -4.05 2.96 8.78
CA ARG A 36 -4.79 4.19 9.06
C ARG A 36 -4.05 5.42 8.54
N ASN A 37 -4.79 6.33 7.90
CA ASN A 37 -4.25 7.55 7.31
C ASN A 37 -3.06 7.26 6.35
N ALA A 38 -3.22 6.18 5.58
CA ALA A 38 -2.29 5.85 4.51
C ALA A 38 -2.47 6.82 3.34
N LYS A 39 -1.43 6.95 2.52
CA LYS A 39 -1.43 7.79 1.33
C LYS A 39 -0.92 7.01 0.13
N ILE A 40 -1.30 7.48 -1.05
CA ILE A 40 -0.71 7.02 -2.31
C ILE A 40 0.46 7.92 -2.65
N ASP A 41 1.62 7.31 -2.84
CA ASP A 41 2.80 7.93 -3.42
C ASP A 41 2.91 7.49 -4.89
N MET A 42 2.90 8.45 -5.81
CA MET A 42 3.16 8.20 -7.23
C MET A 42 4.66 8.06 -7.45
N PHE A 43 5.10 6.90 -7.93
CA PHE A 43 6.50 6.63 -8.25
C PHE A 43 6.62 6.13 -9.68
N ARG A 44 7.27 6.94 -10.53
CA ARG A 44 7.49 6.64 -11.96
C ARG A 44 6.19 6.27 -12.69
N GLY A 45 5.11 7.00 -12.42
CA GLY A 45 3.80 6.77 -13.04
C GLY A 45 2.95 5.69 -12.35
N SER A 46 3.50 4.91 -11.42
CA SER A 46 2.76 3.83 -10.74
C SER A 46 2.44 4.19 -9.29
N MET A 47 1.31 3.67 -8.78
CA MET A 47 0.89 3.89 -7.41
C MET A 47 1.65 2.99 -6.42
N ARG A 48 2.02 3.56 -5.27
CA ARG A 48 2.51 2.82 -4.09
C ARG A 48 1.78 3.29 -2.85
N LEU A 49 1.47 2.38 -1.94
CA LEU A 49 0.86 2.71 -0.66
C LEU A 49 1.96 2.97 0.37
N ALA A 50 1.76 3.98 1.22
CA ALA A 50 2.67 4.27 2.31
C ALA A 50 1.91 4.83 3.51
N VAL A 51 2.47 4.64 4.71
CA VAL A 51 2.01 5.28 5.94
C VAL A 51 3.10 6.21 6.44
N ASP A 52 2.76 7.48 6.62
CA ASP A 52 3.66 8.50 7.13
C ASP A 52 3.60 8.63 8.67
N LYS A 53 4.23 9.67 9.22
CA LYS A 53 4.28 9.92 10.67
C LYS A 53 2.93 10.19 11.34
N TRP A 54 1.88 10.48 10.57
CA TRP A 54 0.53 10.76 11.07
C TRP A 54 -0.40 9.55 10.97
N GLY A 55 -0.01 8.54 10.20
CA GLY A 55 -0.74 7.29 10.09
C GLY A 55 -0.21 6.19 11.01
N ARG A 56 -0.88 5.03 10.96
CA ARG A 56 -0.56 3.87 11.79
C ARG A 56 -0.67 2.58 10.98
N VAL A 57 0.20 1.62 11.29
CA VAL A 57 0.14 0.23 10.86
C VAL A 57 -0.12 -0.58 12.11
N GLU A 58 -1.29 -1.21 12.21
CA GLU A 58 -1.74 -1.93 13.41
C GLU A 58 -2.00 -3.39 13.06
N PRO A 59 -1.33 -4.36 13.70
CA PRO A 59 -1.69 -5.78 13.55
C PRO A 59 -3.16 -6.00 13.93
N THR A 60 -3.82 -6.93 13.26
CA THR A 60 -5.20 -7.30 13.57
C THR A 60 -5.40 -8.80 13.41
N GLU A 61 -6.62 -9.26 13.71
CA GLU A 61 -7.01 -10.65 13.48
C GLU A 61 -7.02 -10.97 11.99
N ASP A 62 -6.99 -12.26 11.66
CA ASP A 62 -6.97 -12.70 10.27
C ASP A 62 -8.19 -12.18 9.50
N ALA A 63 -7.94 -11.62 8.32
CA ALA A 63 -9.01 -11.18 7.42
C ALA A 63 -9.89 -12.37 7.01
N SER A 64 -11.21 -12.14 6.97
CA SER A 64 -12.18 -13.11 6.46
C SER A 64 -12.25 -13.15 4.91
N PHE A 65 -11.48 -12.28 4.24
CA PHE A 65 -11.39 -12.17 2.80
C PHE A 65 -10.03 -12.67 2.28
N ARG A 66 -9.96 -12.89 0.97
CA ARG A 66 -8.70 -13.16 0.27
C ARG A 66 -8.34 -11.96 -0.60
N PRO A 67 -7.08 -11.51 -0.58
CA PRO A 67 -6.62 -10.47 -1.49
C PRO A 67 -6.87 -10.85 -2.94
N LYS A 68 -7.32 -9.89 -3.74
CA LYS A 68 -7.51 -10.08 -5.19
C LYS A 68 -6.19 -9.87 -5.92
N GLU A 69 -5.33 -10.89 -5.88
CA GLU A 69 -3.95 -10.85 -6.36
C GLU A 69 -3.81 -10.61 -7.87
N ASP A 70 -4.83 -10.92 -8.66
CA ASP A 70 -4.88 -10.66 -10.11
C ASP A 70 -5.06 -9.18 -10.45
N ASN A 71 -5.50 -8.35 -9.48
CA ASN A 71 -5.68 -6.92 -9.67
C ASN A 71 -4.60 -6.12 -8.92
N ASN A 72 -3.40 -6.03 -9.49
CA ASN A 72 -2.30 -5.28 -8.90
C ASN A 72 -2.24 -3.82 -9.41
N LEU A 73 -2.62 -2.89 -8.55
CA LEU A 73 -2.68 -1.45 -8.86
C LEU A 73 -1.31 -0.82 -9.08
N SER A 74 -0.24 -1.42 -8.56
CA SER A 74 1.14 -0.94 -8.79
C SER A 74 1.69 -1.30 -10.17
N LEU A 75 1.01 -2.16 -10.93
CA LEU A 75 1.35 -2.45 -12.32
C LEU A 75 0.66 -1.50 -13.31
N VAL A 76 -0.27 -0.66 -12.82
CA VAL A 76 -0.93 0.34 -13.65
C VAL A 76 -0.08 1.61 -13.69
N GLU A 77 0.20 2.08 -14.90
CA GLU A 77 0.88 3.35 -15.14
C GLU A 77 -0.15 4.45 -15.41
N TYR A 78 0.05 5.59 -14.76
CA TYR A 78 -0.77 6.78 -14.87
C TYR A 78 0.07 7.94 -15.41
N GLU A 79 -0.56 8.75 -16.26
CA GLU A 79 -0.01 10.01 -16.74
C GLU A 79 -0.63 11.17 -15.98
N LEU A 80 0.21 12.13 -15.56
CA LEU A 80 -0.29 13.35 -14.93
C LEU A 80 -0.92 14.24 -16.00
N VAL A 81 -2.24 14.35 -15.96
CA VAL A 81 -2.99 15.26 -16.82
C VAL A 81 -3.23 16.57 -16.07
N ASN A 82 -2.67 17.66 -16.59
CA ASN A 82 -2.97 18.99 -16.08
C ASN A 82 -4.32 19.43 -16.63
N VAL A 83 -5.29 19.65 -15.75
CA VAL A 83 -6.54 20.28 -16.14
C VAL A 83 -6.23 21.77 -16.33
N VAL A 84 -6.42 22.28 -17.54
CA VAL A 84 -6.39 23.72 -17.82
C VAL A 84 -7.74 24.25 -17.40
N ASP A 85 -7.78 25.14 -16.39
CA ASP A 85 -9.01 25.86 -16.05
C ASP A 85 -9.42 26.71 -17.26
N GLU A 86 -10.67 26.57 -17.73
CA GLU A 86 -11.25 27.41 -18.80
C GLU A 86 -11.48 28.86 -18.37
#